data_AF-A0A0B1SP86-F1
#
_entry.id   AF-A0A0B1SP86-F1
#
_cell.length_a   1.000
_cell.length_b   1.000
_cell.length_c   1.000
_cell.angle_alpha   90.00
_cell.angle_beta   90.00
_cell.angle_gamma   90.00
#
_symmetry.space_group_name_H-M   'P 1'
#
loop_
_entity.id
_entity.type
_entity.pdbx_description
1 polymer ?
#
loop_
_entity_poly.entity_id
_entity_poly.type
_entity_poly.pdbx_seq_one_letter_code
_entity_poly.pdbx_strand_id
1 'polypeptide(L)'
;LIGHFRIIEFVKTNVSTSASILDLGCGNGSVLRRLRKHGFSRLTGVDYCPAAIELARRISEEENRDVEIKFEVSLLGAFAKCLLSWDAPFLM
;
A
#
# COMPACT_ATOMS: atom_id res chain seq x y z
N LEU A 1 13.25 -1.31 -14.44
CA LEU A 1 11.95 -1.04 -13.77
C LEU A 1 11.86 0.45 -13.39
N ILE A 2 11.50 1.31 -14.35
CA ILE A 2 11.56 2.79 -14.23
C ILE A 2 10.20 3.41 -13.85
N GLY A 3 9.10 2.65 -13.90
CA GLY A 3 7.73 3.20 -13.80
C GLY A 3 7.32 3.80 -12.45
N HIS A 4 7.80 3.27 -11.31
CA HIS A 4 7.28 3.67 -10.00
C HIS A 4 7.91 4.94 -9.40
N PHE A 5 8.96 5.51 -10.01
CA PHE A 5 9.64 6.68 -9.43
C PHE A 5 8.76 7.92 -9.42
N ARG A 6 7.97 8.14 -10.47
CA ARG A 6 7.11 9.34 -10.58
C ARG A 6 6.02 9.36 -9.51
N ILE A 7 5.39 8.22 -9.24
CA ILE A 7 4.32 8.15 -8.23
C ILE A 7 4.88 8.32 -6.81
N ILE A 8 6.07 7.76 -6.53
CA ILE A 8 6.69 7.91 -5.21
C ILE A 8 7.04 9.38 -4.94
N GLU A 9 7.63 10.09 -5.91
CA GLU A 9 7.94 11.52 -5.73
C GLU A 9 6.67 12.38 -5.60
N PHE A 10 5.63 12.06 -6.36
CA PHE A 10 4.33 12.73 -6.21
C PHE A 10 3.77 12.55 -4.80
N VAL A 11 3.71 11.30 -4.31
CA VAL A 11 3.15 10.98 -2.99
C VAL A 11 3.98 11.63 -1.88
N LYS A 12 5.32 11.57 -1.95
CA LYS A 12 6.22 12.24 -0.98
C LYS A 12 5.99 13.74 -0.90
N THR A 13 5.73 14.38 -2.03
CA THR A 13 5.60 15.85 -2.11
C THR A 13 4.19 16.32 -1.71
N ASN A 14 3.15 15.52 -1.99
CA ASN A 14 1.77 15.98 -1.93
C ASN A 14 0.92 15.28 -0.87
N VAL A 15 1.43 14.25 -0.19
CA VAL A 15 0.66 13.45 0.77
C VAL A 15 1.38 13.38 2.10
N SER A 16 0.64 13.57 3.20
CA SER A 16 1.19 13.39 4.56
C SER A 16 1.66 11.94 4.76
N THR A 17 2.81 11.76 5.42
CA THR A 17 3.30 10.43 5.82
C THR A 17 2.35 9.69 6.75
N SER A 18 1.49 10.42 7.45
CA SER A 18 0.43 9.86 8.28
C SER A 18 -0.78 9.41 7.48
N ALA A 19 -0.93 9.71 6.18
CA ALA A 19 -2.12 9.35 5.40
C ALA A 19 -2.27 7.83 5.20
N SER A 20 -3.51 7.35 5.10
CA SER A 20 -3.81 5.96 4.72
C SER A 20 -3.64 5.77 3.22
N ILE A 21 -2.73 4.89 2.81
CA ILE A 21 -2.44 4.59 1.40
C ILE A 21 -2.85 3.15 1.08
N LEU A 22 -3.63 3.02 0.00
CA LEU A 22 -4.04 1.76 -0.60
C LEU A 22 -3.42 1.63 -1.99
N ASP A 23 -2.65 0.56 -2.22
CA ASP A 23 -2.09 0.20 -3.53
C ASP A 23 -2.87 -0.98 -4.12
N LEU A 24 -3.60 -0.73 -5.21
CA LEU A 24 -4.44 -1.71 -5.89
C LEU A 24 -3.66 -2.36 -7.02
N GLY A 25 -3.55 -3.69 -7.00
CA GLY A 25 -2.62 -4.42 -7.87
C GLY A 25 -1.18 -4.21 -7.42
N CYS A 26 -0.92 -4.31 -6.12
CA CYS A 26 0.38 -3.98 -5.54
C CYS A 26 1.51 -4.92 -5.98
N GLY A 27 1.19 -6.06 -6.61
CA GLY A 27 2.14 -7.08 -7.02
C GLY A 27 3.00 -7.52 -5.84
N ASN A 28 4.32 -7.40 -6.00
CA ASN A 28 5.28 -7.73 -4.93
C ASN A 28 5.41 -6.65 -3.84
N GLY A 29 4.62 -5.58 -3.84
CA GLY A 29 4.63 -4.53 -2.81
C GLY A 29 5.78 -3.51 -2.90
N SER A 30 6.49 -3.41 -4.03
CA SER A 30 7.68 -2.54 -4.15
C SER A 30 7.40 -1.05 -3.90
N VAL A 31 6.23 -0.54 -4.32
CA VAL A 31 5.84 0.86 -4.09
C VAL A 31 5.67 1.13 -2.60
N LEU A 32 4.86 0.30 -1.93
CA LEU A 32 4.59 0.44 -0.50
C LEU A 32 5.88 0.33 0.34
N ARG A 33 6.78 -0.61 0.02
CA ARG A 33 8.08 -0.70 0.72
C ARG A 33 8.94 0.55 0.55
N ARG A 34 8.91 1.19 -0.62
CA ARG A 34 9.61 2.46 -0.85
C ARG A 34 8.95 3.62 -0.10
N LEU A 35 7.61 3.67 -0.06
CA LEU A 35 6.89 4.66 0.76
C LEU A 35 7.19 4.47 2.25
N ARG A 36 7.24 3.23 2.76
CA ARG A 36 7.68 2.92 4.12
C ARG A 36 9.09 3.47 4.41
N LYS A 37 10.02 3.33 3.45
CA LYS A 37 11.38 3.90 3.55
C LYS A 37 11.38 5.44 3.67
N HIS A 38 10.31 6.10 3.22
CA HIS A 38 10.11 7.55 3.34
C HIS A 38 9.20 7.96 4.51
N GLY A 39 8.93 7.07 5.47
CA GLY A 39 8.25 7.41 6.71
C GLY A 39 6.72 7.27 6.68
N PHE A 40 6.15 6.75 5.58
CA PHE A 40 4.72 6.44 5.55
C PHE A 40 4.41 5.24 6.46
N SER A 41 3.35 5.35 7.26
CA SER A 41 3.05 4.36 8.32
C SER A 41 1.77 3.56 8.12
N ARG A 42 0.79 4.07 7.35
CA ARG A 42 -0.50 3.41 7.11
C ARG A 42 -0.58 2.89 5.67
N LEU A 43 0.03 1.73 5.44
CA LEU A 43 0.24 1.17 4.09
C LEU A 43 -0.51 -0.16 3.92
N THR A 44 -1.38 -0.24 2.91
CA THR A 44 -2.10 -1.47 2.55
C THR A 44 -1.93 -1.77 1.07
N GLY A 45 -1.56 -3.01 0.74
CA GLY A 45 -1.45 -3.51 -0.63
C GLY A 45 -2.45 -4.63 -0.87
N VAL A 46 -3.17 -4.52 -1.98
CA VAL A 46 -4.15 -5.52 -2.40
C VAL A 46 -3.78 -6.03 -3.79
N ASP A 47 -3.83 -7.34 -3.97
CA ASP A 47 -3.67 -7.97 -5.28
C ASP A 47 -4.63 -9.16 -5.39
N TYR A 48 -5.08 -9.48 -6.59
CA TYR A 48 -5.94 -10.65 -6.81
C TYR A 48 -5.14 -11.95 -6.79
N CYS A 49 -3.84 -11.87 -7.06
CA CYS A 49 -2.95 -13.03 -7.16
C CYS A 49 -2.37 -13.41 -5.78
N PRO A 50 -2.74 -14.57 -5.21
CA PRO A 50 -2.22 -15.00 -3.91
C PRO A 50 -0.69 -15.12 -3.88
N ALA A 51 -0.09 -15.58 -4.99
CA ALA A 51 1.35 -15.71 -5.11
C ALA A 51 2.07 -14.36 -5.06
N ALA A 52 1.46 -13.29 -5.59
CA ALA A 52 2.01 -11.95 -5.52
C ALA A 52 2.02 -11.42 -4.08
N ILE A 53 0.92 -11.62 -3.35
CA ILE A 53 0.79 -11.25 -1.94
C ILE A 53 1.77 -12.04 -1.05
N GLU A 54 1.92 -13.34 -1.28
CA GLU A 54 2.89 -14.16 -0.58
C GLU A 54 4.32 -13.65 -0.79
N LEU A 55 4.67 -13.34 -2.04
CA LEU A 55 5.97 -12.74 -2.37
C LEU A 55 6.13 -11.36 -1.70
N ALA A 56 5.09 -10.54 -1.69
CA ALA A 56 5.13 -9.21 -1.09
C ALA A 56 5.40 -9.27 0.42
N ARG A 57 4.76 -10.21 1.14
CA ARG A 57 4.98 -10.42 2.57
C ARG A 57 6.40 -10.85 2.87
N ARG A 58 6.90 -11.89 2.20
CA ARG A 58 8.27 -12.39 2.39
C ARG A 58 9.32 -11.30 2.22
N ILE A 59 9.27 -10.56 1.11
CA ILE A 59 10.22 -9.47 0.86
C ILE A 59 10.06 -8.34 1.89
N SER A 60 8.83 -8.07 2.34
CA SER A 60 8.56 -7.01 3.33
C SER A 60 9.12 -7.36 4.71
N GLU A 61 9.04 -8.62 5.11
CA GLU A 61 9.58 -9.19 6.36
C GLU A 61 11.12 -9.20 6.34
N GLU A 62 11.73 -9.58 5.22
CA GLU A 62 13.19 -9.56 5.02
C GLU A 62 13.81 -8.16 5.23
N GLU A 63 13.07 -7.09 4.93
CA GLU A 63 13.55 -5.72 5.12
C GLU A 63 13.58 -5.26 6.60
N ASN A 64 13.06 -6.06 7.55
CA ASN A 64 13.02 -5.87 9.01
C ASN A 64 12.86 -4.39 9.45
N ARG A 65 11.62 -3.88 9.45
CA ARG A 65 11.29 -2.47 9.74
C ARG A 65 10.19 -2.35 10.78
N ASP A 66 10.24 -1.26 11.55
CA ASP A 66 9.27 -0.96 12.63
C ASP A 66 7.83 -0.73 12.15
N VAL A 67 7.64 -0.49 10.85
CA VAL A 67 6.34 -0.24 10.23
C VAL A 67 5.92 -1.45 9.40
N GLU A 68 4.80 -2.05 9.77
CA GLU A 68 4.15 -3.12 9.03
C GLU A 68 3.47 -2.59 7.76
N ILE A 69 3.55 -3.36 6.68
CA ILE A 69 2.72 -3.16 5.48
C ILE A 69 1.70 -4.28 5.44
N LYS A 70 0.42 -3.94 5.39
CA LYS A 70 -0.66 -4.92 5.30
C LYS A 70 -0.81 -5.38 3.86
N PHE A 71 -0.77 -6.68 3.62
CA PHE A 71 -0.98 -7.27 2.29
C PHE A 71 -2.16 -8.23 2.31
N GLU A 72 -3.04 -8.13 1.32
CA GLU A 72 -4.28 -8.89 1.27
C GLU A 72 -4.61 -9.37 -0.14
N VAL A 73 -5.19 -10.58 -0.23
CA VAL A 73 -5.72 -11.11 -1.49
C VAL A 73 -7.16 -10.65 -1.66
N SER A 74 -7.48 -9.94 -2.75
CA SER A 74 -8.87 -9.57 -3.05
C SER A 74 -9.10 -9.29 -4.55
N LEU A 75 -10.21 -9.81 -5.08
CA LEU A 75 -10.68 -9.54 -6.45
C LEU A 75 -11.60 -8.31 -6.56
N LEU A 76 -12.62 -8.21 -5.69
CA LEU A 76 -13.67 -7.18 -5.76
C LEU A 76 -13.80 -6.35 -4.46
N GLY A 77 -13.24 -6.82 -3.34
CA GLY A 77 -13.39 -6.20 -2.02
C GLY A 77 -12.49 -4.99 -1.76
N ALA A 78 -11.60 -4.64 -2.70
CA ALA A 78 -10.63 -3.57 -2.51
C ALA A 78 -11.29 -2.17 -2.48
N PHE A 79 -12.37 -1.99 -3.24
CA PHE A 79 -13.16 -0.75 -3.22
C PHE A 79 -13.91 -0.56 -1.90
N ALA A 80 -14.49 -1.63 -1.35
CA ALA A 80 -15.16 -1.58 -0.04
C ALA A 80 -14.19 -1.21 1.09
N LYS A 81 -12.94 -1.69 1.04
CA LYS A 81 -11.92 -1.34 2.05
C LYS A 81 -11.43 0.10 1.96
N CYS A 82 -11.31 0.65 0.75
CA CYS A 82 -11.05 2.08 0.57
C CYS A 82 -12.16 2.92 1.22
N LEU A 83 -13.43 2.54 1.02
CA LEU A 83 -14.60 3.23 1.57
C LEU A 83 -14.82 3.04 3.09
N LEU A 84 -14.31 1.95 3.67
CA LEU A 84 -14.44 1.66 5.10
C LEU A 84 -13.26 2.16 5.95
N SER A 85 -12.09 2.39 5.34
CA SER A 85 -10.89 2.90 6.04
C SER A 85 -10.68 4.40 5.90
N TRP A 86 -11.40 5.02 4.97
CA TRP A 86 -11.62 6.46 4.90
C TRP A 86 -13.00 6.71 5.45
N ASP A 87 -13.12 7.18 6.69
CA ASP A 87 -14.36 7.77 7.18
C ASP A 87 -14.71 8.95 6.27
N ALA A 88 -15.43 8.68 5.18
CA ALA A 88 -16.05 9.72 4.38
C ALA A 88 -17.17 10.31 5.25
N PRO A 89 -17.06 11.56 5.72
CA PRO A 89 -18.12 12.18 6.51
C PRO A 89 -19.31 12.61 5.62
N PHE A 90 -19.47 12.03 4.43
CA PHE A 90 -20.50 12.38 3.46
C PHE A 90 -21.49 11.23 3.26
N LEU A 91 -22.18 10.90 4.35
CA LEU A 91 -23.56 10.43 4.30
C LEU A 91 -24.31 11.10 5.48
N MET A 92 -24.65 12.38 5.27
CA MET A 92 -25.85 13.02 5.83
C MET A 92 -26.81 13.26 4.68
#